data_AF-A0A2S7U428-F1
#
_entry.id   AF-A0A2S7U428-F1
#
_cell.length_a   1.000
_cell.length_b   1.000
_cell.length_c   1.000
_cell.angle_alpha   90.00
_cell.angle_beta   90.00
_cell.angle_gamma   90.00
#
_symmetry.space_group_name_H-M   'P 1'
#
loop_
_entity.id
_entity.type
_entity.pdbx_description
1 polymer ?
#
loop_
_entity_poly.entity_id
_entity_poly.type
_entity_poly.pdbx_seq_one_letter_code
_entity_poly.pdbx_strand_id
1 'polypeptide(L)'
;MSQSSLFIKTALDRSSLLRGFYTSLIVGRLLNLINLDFDSPNILKALLTYCVPLVVSIYSATAARLRFDSGMRAAEDAQLKCSACSVTEIDLQENEIIPECPHCKDHTQWNKSAHLHS
;
A
#
# COMPACT_ATOMS: atom_id res chain seq x y z
N MET A 1 8.27 -17.80 7.36
CA MET A 1 6.93 -17.26 7.70
C MET A 1 6.21 -16.86 6.40
N SER A 2 5.06 -17.44 6.09
CA SER A 2 4.38 -17.32 4.79
C SER A 2 4.09 -15.86 4.39
N GLN A 3 4.41 -15.44 3.16
CA GLN A 3 4.19 -14.07 2.66
C GLN A 3 2.74 -13.58 2.83
N SER A 4 1.76 -14.48 2.82
CA SER A 4 0.35 -14.15 3.02
C SER A 4 0.03 -13.57 4.41
N SER A 5 0.76 -13.92 5.47
CA SER A 5 0.47 -13.40 6.81
C SER A 5 0.92 -11.94 7.00
N LEU A 6 1.93 -11.52 6.23
CA LEU A 6 2.47 -10.16 6.26
C LEU A 6 1.52 -9.19 5.52
N PHE A 7 0.98 -9.61 4.37
CA PHE A 7 -0.09 -8.88 3.69
C PHE A 7 -1.32 -8.70 4.56
N ILE A 8 -1.76 -9.74 5.27
CA ILE A 8 -2.92 -9.64 6.16
C ILE A 8 -2.62 -8.68 7.31
N LYS A 9 -1.46 -8.78 7.99
CA LYS A 9 -1.10 -7.85 9.07
C LYS A 9 -1.03 -6.39 8.60
N THR A 10 -0.45 -6.14 7.43
CA THR A 10 -0.33 -4.78 6.88
C THR A 10 -1.66 -4.24 6.38
N ALA A 11 -2.50 -5.09 5.76
CA ALA A 11 -3.85 -4.72 5.33
C ALA A 11 -4.81 -4.51 6.51
N LEU A 12 -4.65 -5.27 7.60
CA LEU A 12 -5.37 -5.11 8.86
C LEU A 12 -4.72 -4.10 9.81
N ASP A 13 -3.78 -3.28 9.33
CA ASP A 13 -3.28 -2.19 10.14
C ASP A 13 -4.44 -1.25 10.46
N ARG A 14 -4.65 -1.00 11.76
CA ARG A 14 -5.83 -0.30 12.27
C ARG A 14 -5.97 1.08 11.64
N SER A 15 -4.84 1.73 11.34
CA SER A 15 -4.79 3.03 10.69
C SER A 15 -5.22 2.98 9.22
N SER A 16 -4.81 1.94 8.48
CA SER A 16 -5.20 1.71 7.09
C SER A 16 -6.70 1.40 6.97
N LEU A 17 -7.23 0.58 7.88
CA LEU A 17 -8.66 0.27 7.95
C LEU A 17 -9.50 1.49 8.31
N LEU A 18 -9.11 2.27 9.33
CA LEU A 18 -9.82 3.49 9.72
C LEU A 18 -9.86 4.52 8.60
N ARG A 19 -8.73 4.74 7.90
CA ARG A 19 -8.68 5.63 6.74
C ARG A 19 -9.54 5.11 5.60
N GLY A 20 -9.42 3.83 5.25
CA GLY A 20 -10.22 3.22 4.17
C GLY A 20 -11.72 3.28 4.46
N PHE A 21 -12.12 3.05 5.70
CA PHE A 21 -13.51 3.17 6.15
C PHE A 21 -14.03 4.61 6.03
N TYR A 22 -13.25 5.61 6.47
CA TYR A 22 -13.65 7.01 6.39
C TYR A 22 -13.79 7.48 4.93
N THR A 23 -12.85 7.12 4.07
CA THR A 23 -12.89 7.41 2.63
C THR A 23 -14.09 6.73 1.97
N SER A 24 -14.36 5.46 2.30
CA SER A 24 -15.54 4.73 1.82
C SER A 24 -16.85 5.40 2.24
N LEU A 25 -16.95 5.89 3.47
CA LEU A 25 -18.12 6.61 3.95
C LEU A 25 -18.36 7.91 3.17
N ILE A 26 -17.32 8.71 2.96
CA ILE A 26 -17.42 9.99 2.24
C ILE A 26 -17.76 9.75 0.76
N VAL A 27 -16.97 8.91 0.08
CA VAL A 27 -17.13 8.64 -1.35
C VAL A 27 -18.44 7.90 -1.61
N GLY A 28 -18.80 6.95 -0.75
CA GLY A 28 -20.05 6.21 -0.85
C GLY A 28 -21.28 7.11 -0.61
N ARG A 29 -21.21 8.06 0.33
CA ARG A 29 -22.24 9.08 0.52
C ARG A 29 -22.34 10.03 -0.68
N LEU A 30 -21.23 10.47 -1.24
CA LEU A 30 -21.22 11.32 -2.45
C LEU A 30 -21.83 10.59 -3.65
N LEU A 31 -21.41 9.35 -3.90
CA LEU A 31 -21.94 8.53 -4.98
C LEU A 31 -23.42 8.24 -4.81
N ASN A 32 -23.87 7.99 -3.58
CA ASN A 32 -25.29 7.83 -3.26
C ASN A 32 -26.08 9.14 -3.44
N LEU A 33 -25.46 10.30 -3.17
CA LEU A 33 -26.07 11.62 -3.38
C LEU A 33 -26.16 11.97 -4.88
N ILE A 34 -25.16 11.59 -5.69
CA ILE A 34 -25.19 11.79 -7.14
C ILE A 34 -26.15 10.80 -7.80
N ASN A 35 -26.22 9.56 -7.29
CA ASN A 35 -27.12 8.52 -7.76
C ASN A 35 -28.52 8.65 -7.12
N LEU A 36 -29.10 9.86 -7.17
CA LEU A 36 -30.49 10.21 -6.81
C LEU A 36 -31.54 9.53 -7.72
N ASP A 37 -31.38 8.23 -7.97
CA ASP A 37 -32.43 7.38 -8.49
C ASP A 37 -33.36 7.06 -7.32
N PHE A 38 -34.56 7.67 -7.32
CA PHE A 38 -35.66 7.40 -6.40
C PHE A 38 -36.35 6.06 -6.69
N ASP A 39 -35.71 5.18 -7.45
CA ASP A 39 -36.24 3.87 -7.77
C ASP A 39 -35.48 2.79 -7.01
N SER A 40 -36.24 1.82 -6.51
CA SER A 40 -35.91 0.83 -5.46
C SER A 40 -34.42 0.63 -5.11
N PRO A 41 -34.04 0.67 -3.81
CA PRO A 41 -32.65 0.55 -3.41
C PRO A 41 -32.10 -0.83 -3.80
N ASN A 42 -31.32 -0.86 -4.88
CA ASN A 42 -30.56 -2.03 -5.26
C ASN A 42 -29.43 -2.23 -4.25
N ILE A 43 -29.64 -3.13 -3.29
CA ILE A 43 -28.68 -3.46 -2.21
C ILE A 43 -27.29 -3.77 -2.78
N LEU A 44 -27.23 -4.43 -3.95
CA LEU A 44 -25.97 -4.70 -4.65
C LEU A 44 -25.27 -3.40 -5.08
N LYS A 45 -26.01 -2.44 -5.67
CA LYS A 45 -25.46 -1.14 -6.08
C LYS A 45 -24.89 -0.40 -4.87
N ALA A 46 -25.65 -0.36 -3.77
CA ALA A 46 -25.19 0.23 -2.51
C ALA A 46 -23.94 -0.46 -1.97
N LEU A 47 -23.88 -1.80 -1.96
CA LEU A 47 -22.71 -2.54 -1.48
C LEU A 47 -21.45 -2.22 -2.32
N LEU A 48 -21.54 -2.21 -3.65
CA LEU A 48 -20.40 -1.85 -4.50
C LEU A 48 -19.96 -0.40 -4.29
N THR A 49 -20.89 0.53 -4.09
CA THR A 49 -20.61 1.95 -3.85
C THR A 49 -19.74 2.19 -2.61
N TYR A 50 -19.89 1.39 -1.55
CA TYR A 50 -19.04 1.50 -0.36
C TYR A 50 -17.82 0.56 -0.41
N CYS A 51 -17.96 -0.64 -0.98
CA CYS A 51 -16.90 -1.65 -0.95
C CYS A 51 -15.75 -1.31 -1.90
N VAL A 52 -16.04 -0.77 -3.10
CA VAL A 52 -15.02 -0.45 -4.10
C VAL A 52 -14.02 0.62 -3.59
N PRO A 53 -14.46 1.78 -3.06
CA PRO A 53 -13.52 2.77 -2.52
C PRO A 53 -12.70 2.25 -1.34
N LEU A 54 -13.28 1.39 -0.51
CA LEU A 54 -12.59 0.78 0.63
C LEU A 54 -11.43 -0.12 0.16
N VAL A 55 -11.71 -1.02 -0.78
CA VAL A 55 -10.69 -1.94 -1.33
C VAL A 55 -9.59 -1.16 -2.04
N VAL A 56 -9.94 -0.17 -2.87
CA VAL A 56 -8.96 0.67 -3.57
C VAL A 56 -8.08 1.43 -2.57
N SER A 57 -8.67 1.96 -1.49
CA SER A 57 -7.91 2.68 -0.46
C SER A 57 -6.93 1.78 0.29
N ILE A 58 -7.35 0.55 0.66
CA ILE A 58 -6.48 -0.42 1.34
C ILE A 58 -5.37 -0.88 0.40
N TYR A 59 -5.70 -1.17 -0.86
CA TYR A 59 -4.72 -1.56 -1.87
C TYR A 59 -3.69 -0.46 -2.09
N SER A 60 -4.14 0.79 -2.27
CA SER A 60 -3.24 1.93 -2.48
C SER A 60 -2.34 2.18 -1.26
N ALA A 61 -2.87 2.08 -0.04
CA ALA A 61 -2.07 2.24 1.18
C ALA A 61 -1.01 1.13 1.31
N THR A 62 -1.40 -0.11 1.03
CA THR A 62 -0.49 -1.26 1.07
C THR A 62 0.57 -1.16 -0.02
N ALA A 63 0.18 -0.83 -1.26
CA ALA A 63 1.10 -0.65 -2.37
C ALA A 63 2.09 0.48 -2.12
N ALA A 64 1.66 1.60 -1.52
CA ALA A 64 2.54 2.69 -1.14
C ALA A 64 3.55 2.28 -0.05
N ARG A 65 3.11 1.51 0.96
CA ARG A 65 4.02 0.97 1.99
C ARG A 65 5.04 -0.03 1.42
N LEU A 66 4.72 -0.70 0.32
CA LEU A 66 5.61 -1.65 -0.36
C LEU A 66 6.51 -1.01 -1.42
N ARG A 67 6.33 0.28 -1.74
CA ARG A 67 7.19 1.01 -2.67
C ARG A 67 8.37 1.60 -1.90
N PHE A 68 9.57 1.23 -2.33
CA PHE A 68 10.81 1.75 -1.78
C PHE A 68 11.43 2.74 -2.78
N ASP A 69 10.86 3.94 -2.84
CA ASP A 69 11.42 5.02 -3.64
C ASP A 69 12.52 5.75 -2.85
N SER A 70 13.61 6.11 -3.53
CA SER A 70 14.70 6.86 -2.94
C SER A 70 14.22 8.22 -2.40
N GLY A 71 14.68 8.58 -1.20
CA GLY A 71 14.26 9.80 -0.51
C GLY A 71 12.97 9.67 0.29
N MET A 72 12.24 8.55 0.20
CA MET A 72 11.14 8.24 1.12
C MET A 72 11.66 7.58 2.40
N ARG A 73 10.87 7.67 3.48
CA ARG A 73 11.16 6.94 4.73
C ARG A 73 10.66 5.51 4.60
N ALA A 74 11.49 4.54 4.98
CA ALA A 74 11.12 3.14 5.03
C ALA A 74 9.96 2.92 6.01
N ALA A 75 8.92 2.24 5.54
CA ALA A 75 7.72 1.98 6.34
C ALA A 75 7.88 0.77 7.29
N GLU A 76 8.90 -0.06 7.07
CA GLU A 76 9.22 -1.26 7.84
C GLU A 76 10.69 -1.63 7.62
N ASP A 77 11.25 -2.45 8.51
CA ASP A 77 12.58 -3.03 8.34
C ASP A 77 12.60 -3.92 7.08
N ALA A 78 13.51 -3.65 6.15
CA ALA A 78 13.59 -4.39 4.90
C ALA A 78 15.00 -4.39 4.31
N GLN A 79 15.43 -5.56 3.86
CA GLN A 79 16.61 -5.68 3.01
C GLN A 79 16.23 -5.41 1.56
N LEU A 80 16.83 -4.38 0.97
CA LEU A 80 16.62 -3.99 -0.41
C LEU A 80 17.83 -4.34 -1.25
N LYS A 81 17.55 -4.89 -2.43
CA LYS A 81 18.54 -5.12 -3.48
C LYS A 81 18.22 -4.20 -4.65
N CYS A 82 19.22 -3.49 -5.15
CA CYS A 82 19.03 -2.67 -6.33
C CYS A 82 18.86 -3.58 -7.56
N SER A 83 17.70 -3.55 -8.21
CA SER A 83 17.43 -4.36 -9.40
C SER A 83 18.18 -3.86 -10.63
N ALA A 84 18.60 -2.59 -10.66
CA ALA A 84 19.34 -2.02 -11.78
C ALA A 84 20.81 -2.51 -11.84
N CYS A 85 21.53 -2.57 -10.70
CA CYS A 85 22.90 -3.08 -10.67
C CYS A 85 23.01 -4.52 -10.16
N SER A 86 22.00 -5.04 -9.45
CA SER A 86 22.00 -6.37 -8.82
C SER A 86 23.15 -6.66 -7.85
N VAL A 87 23.98 -5.66 -7.53
CA VAL A 87 25.21 -5.80 -6.73
C VAL A 87 25.03 -5.15 -5.36
N THR A 88 24.33 -4.02 -5.29
CA THR A 88 24.15 -3.28 -4.05
C THR A 88 22.96 -3.82 -3.26
N GLU A 89 23.23 -4.26 -2.03
CA GLU A 89 22.25 -4.66 -1.03
C GLU A 89 22.38 -3.75 0.18
N ILE A 90 21.27 -3.25 0.69
CA ILE A 90 21.19 -2.42 1.88
C ILE A 90 20.16 -3.00 2.84
N ASP A 91 20.43 -2.88 4.13
CA ASP A 91 19.46 -3.15 5.18
C ASP A 91 18.90 -1.81 5.64
N LEU A 92 17.58 -1.65 5.58
CA LEU A 92 16.90 -0.43 5.98
C LEU A 92 16.11 -0.71 7.24
N GLN A 93 16.23 0.18 8.21
CA GLN A 93 15.39 0.17 9.40
C GLN A 93 14.11 0.99 9.18
N GLU A 94 13.07 0.67 9.95
CA GLU A 94 11.85 1.45 10.02
C GLU A 94 12.18 2.93 10.26
N ASN A 95 11.52 3.81 9.50
CA ASN A 95 11.65 5.26 9.57
C ASN A 95 13.01 5.83 9.10
N GLU A 96 13.90 4.99 8.56
CA GLU A 96 15.15 5.41 7.91
C GLU A 96 14.90 5.94 6.49
N ILE A 97 15.72 6.89 6.04
CA ILE A 97 15.59 7.46 4.69
C ILE A 97 16.21 6.48 3.70
N ILE A 98 15.44 6.06 2.70
CA ILE A 98 15.89 5.15 1.64
C ILE A 98 16.94 5.88 0.79
N PRO A 99 18.21 5.45 0.83
CA PRO A 99 19.27 6.11 0.07
C PRO A 99 19.17 5.75 -1.42
N GLU A 100 19.79 6.58 -2.25
CA GLU A 100 20.02 6.24 -3.64
C GLU A 100 21.12 5.17 -3.76
N CYS A 101 21.04 4.33 -4.79
CA CYS A 101 22.10 3.38 -5.06
C CYS A 101 23.37 4.16 -5.47
N PRO A 102 24.52 3.94 -4.82
CA PRO A 102 25.76 4.64 -5.14
C PRO A 102 26.24 4.37 -6.57
N HIS A 103 25.79 3.28 -7.19
CA HIS A 103 26.15 2.91 -8.56
C HIS A 103 25.13 3.40 -9.61
N CYS A 104 23.84 3.46 -9.27
CA CYS A 104 22.77 3.77 -10.22
C CYS A 104 22.24 5.21 -10.11
N LYS A 105 22.48 5.91 -8.98
CA LYS A 105 22.03 7.28 -8.70
C LYS A 105 20.54 7.47 -9.01
N ASP A 106 20.21 8.34 -9.98
CA ASP A 106 18.84 8.66 -10.38
C ASP A 106 18.06 7.48 -11.00
N HIS A 107 18.76 6.41 -11.42
CA HIS A 107 18.16 5.18 -11.96
C HIS A 107 17.99 4.07 -10.91
N THR A 108 18.00 4.44 -9.64
CA THR A 108 17.84 3.47 -8.54
C THR A 108 16.47 2.82 -8.60
N GLN A 109 16.47 1.49 -8.63
CA GLN A 109 15.25 0.69 -8.51
C GLN A 109 15.48 -0.31 -7.38
N TRP A 110 14.85 -0.06 -6.24
CA TRP A 110 14.94 -0.96 -5.11
C TRP A 110 13.87 -2.03 -5.19
N ASN A 111 14.27 -3.28 -4.94
CA ASN A 111 13.36 -4.40 -4.80
C ASN A 111 13.63 -5.11 -3.47
N LYS A 112 12.60 -5.67 -2.84
CA LYS A 112 12.79 -6.46 -1.61
C LYS A 112 13.64 -7.67 -1.95
N SER A 113 14.76 -7.84 -1.23
CA SER A 113 15.54 -9.07 -1.29
C SER A 113 14.69 -10.20 -0.71
N ALA A 114 14.49 -11.27 -1.48
CA ALA A 114 13.65 -12.41 -1.06
C ALA A 114 14.31 -13.30 0.02
N HIS A 115 15.40 -12.86 0.65
CA HIS A 115 15.98 -13.54 1.80
C HIS A 115 15.13 -13.28 3.05
N LEU A 116 14.03 -14.02 3.13
CA LEU A 116 13.29 -14.26 4.36
C LEU A 116 14.27 -14.70 5.45
N HIS A 117 14.22 -13.98 6.58
CA HIS A 117 14.68 -14.45 7.88
C HIS A 117 14.42 -15.95 8.06
N SER A 118 15.53 -16.69 8.21
CA SER A 118 15.56 -18.02 8.81
C SER A 118 15.16 -17.96 10.29
#